data_AF-W2CC72-F1
#
_entry.id   AF-W2CC72-F1
#
_cell.length_a   1.000
_cell.length_b   1.000
_cell.length_c   1.000
_cell.angle_alpha   90.00
_cell.angle_beta   90.00
_cell.angle_gamma   90.00
#
_symmetry.space_group_name_H-M   'P 1'
#
loop_
_entity.id
_entity.type
_entity.pdbx_description
1 polymer ?
#
loop_
_entity_poly.entity_id
_entity_poly.type
_entity_poly.pdbx_seq_one_letter_code
_entity_poly.pdbx_strand_id
1 'polypeptide(L)'
;MSREAYDRARAEYIKTHSRERRLRLAWLLTEYVAGRNGEDIDIANTGFWLHVEGVDMGQLNALCDSIKSGLTSPILQRFALYSSRIFYHLFRYVSKRIDSGDFDVEFCDESYCMPYAPKEHHCAILRAAFREAEHALITLQRTTISKKETVADATHSS
;
A
#
# COMPACT_ATOMS: atom_id res chain seq x y z
N MET A 1 -18.86 -0.75 -8.66
CA MET A 1 -18.54 0.65 -9.00
C MET A 1 -18.53 0.78 -10.52
N SER A 2 -19.15 1.81 -11.10
CA SER A 2 -19.04 2.03 -12.56
C SER A 2 -17.63 2.48 -12.92
N ARG A 3 -17.26 2.34 -14.19
CA ARG A 3 -15.95 2.78 -14.68
C ARG A 3 -15.75 4.29 -14.48
N GLU A 4 -16.76 5.12 -14.76
CA GLU A 4 -16.63 6.57 -14.56
C GLU A 4 -16.51 6.95 -13.09
N ALA A 5 -17.17 6.22 -12.19
CA ALA A 5 -17.03 6.43 -10.75
C ALA A 5 -15.61 6.09 -10.27
N TYR A 6 -15.04 4.98 -10.76
CA TYR A 6 -13.66 4.60 -10.47
C TYR A 6 -12.65 5.63 -10.99
N ASP A 7 -12.80 6.05 -12.25
CA ASP A 7 -11.86 6.99 -12.87
C ASP A 7 -11.86 8.34 -12.13
N ARG A 8 -13.03 8.80 -11.66
CA ARG A 8 -13.15 9.97 -10.78
C ARG A 8 -12.46 9.76 -9.43
N ALA A 9 -12.72 8.64 -8.75
CA ALA A 9 -12.10 8.33 -7.46
C ALA A 9 -10.58 8.25 -7.58
N ARG A 10 -10.08 7.65 -8.66
CA ARG A 10 -8.65 7.57 -8.97
C ARG A 10 -8.04 8.93 -9.24
N ALA A 11 -8.70 9.80 -10.00
CA ALA A 11 -8.24 11.15 -10.26
C ALA A 11 -8.10 11.95 -8.95
N GLU A 12 -9.09 11.86 -8.07
CA GLU A 12 -9.08 12.54 -6.77
C GLU A 12 -8.00 11.96 -5.84
N TYR A 13 -7.83 10.64 -5.83
CA TYR A 13 -6.76 9.97 -5.08
C TYR A 13 -5.37 10.48 -5.50
N ILE A 14 -5.12 10.55 -6.81
CA ILE A 14 -3.83 11.04 -7.35
C ILE A 14 -3.62 12.53 -7.01
N LYS A 15 -4.68 13.33 -7.02
CA LYS A 15 -4.61 14.76 -6.70
C LYS A 15 -4.29 15.00 -5.22
N THR A 16 -4.84 14.18 -4.34
CA THR A 16 -4.72 14.33 -2.87
C THR A 16 -3.53 13.58 -2.26
N HIS A 17 -2.87 12.71 -3.03
CA HIS A 17 -1.72 11.93 -2.57
C HIS A 17 -0.48 12.20 -3.40
N SER A 18 0.57 12.67 -2.73
CA SER A 18 1.89 12.81 -3.35
C SER A 18 2.41 11.46 -3.86
N ARG A 19 3.35 11.49 -4.81
CA ARG A 19 4.04 10.29 -5.31
C ARG A 19 4.64 9.46 -4.17
N GLU A 20 5.28 10.15 -3.22
CA GLU A 20 5.83 9.55 -2.01
C GLU A 20 4.75 8.83 -1.20
N ARG A 21 3.64 9.50 -0.91
CA ARG A 21 2.57 8.92 -0.10
C ARG A 21 1.93 7.71 -0.77
N ARG A 22 1.74 7.75 -2.09
CA ARG A 22 1.22 6.61 -2.87
C ARG A 22 2.16 5.41 -2.82
N LEU A 23 3.48 5.63 -2.90
CA LEU A 23 4.48 4.56 -2.77
C LEU A 23 4.50 3.98 -1.36
N ARG A 24 4.44 4.84 -0.32
CA ARG A 24 4.34 4.39 1.07
C ARG A 24 3.13 3.49 1.30
N LEU A 25 1.95 3.93 0.84
CA LEU A 25 0.72 3.14 1.00
C LEU A 25 0.77 1.83 0.21
N ALA A 26 1.32 1.85 -1.01
CA ALA A 26 1.51 0.63 -1.79
C ALA A 26 2.45 -0.35 -1.08
N TRP A 27 3.59 0.11 -0.56
CA TRP A 27 4.50 -0.69 0.25
C TRP A 27 3.80 -1.31 1.46
N LEU A 28 3.14 -0.49 2.29
CA LEU A 28 2.45 -0.98 3.49
C LEU A 28 1.38 -2.02 3.15
N LEU A 29 0.59 -1.79 2.10
CA LEU A 29 -0.43 -2.74 1.68
C LEU A 29 0.19 -4.05 1.21
N THR A 30 1.21 -4.02 0.36
CA THR A 30 1.82 -5.25 -0.15
C THR A 30 2.57 -6.01 0.94
N GLU A 31 3.18 -5.31 1.91
CA GLU A 31 3.78 -5.92 3.09
C GLU A 31 2.74 -6.61 3.97
N TYR A 32 1.59 -5.96 4.20
CA TYR A 32 0.49 -6.56 4.96
C TYR A 32 -0.05 -7.81 4.27
N VAL A 33 -0.24 -7.77 2.94
CA VAL A 33 -0.65 -8.93 2.15
C VAL A 33 0.39 -10.06 2.23
N ALA A 34 1.68 -9.75 2.13
CA ALA A 34 2.75 -10.74 2.26
C ALA A 34 2.68 -11.47 3.62
N GLY A 35 2.56 -10.72 4.72
CA GLY A 35 2.39 -11.31 6.03
C GLY A 35 1.11 -12.17 6.14
N ARG A 36 -0.01 -11.69 5.60
CA ARG A 36 -1.27 -12.48 5.56
C ARG A 36 -1.15 -13.77 4.74
N ASN A 37 -0.25 -13.81 3.76
CA ASN A 37 0.08 -14.99 2.97
C ASN A 37 1.02 -15.97 3.70
N GLY A 38 1.55 -15.60 4.88
CA GLY A 38 2.36 -16.47 5.72
C GLY A 38 3.84 -16.10 5.79
N GLU A 39 4.23 -14.96 5.21
CA GLU A 39 5.59 -14.46 5.31
C GLU A 39 5.88 -13.89 6.71
N ASP A 40 7.14 -13.98 7.14
CA ASP A 40 7.60 -13.44 8.42
C ASP A 40 7.68 -11.90 8.36
N ILE A 41 6.54 -11.27 8.62
CA ILE A 41 6.33 -9.81 8.59
C ILE A 41 5.65 -9.40 9.88
N ASP A 42 6.03 -8.24 10.42
CA ASP A 42 5.32 -7.60 11.53
C ASP A 42 3.99 -6.98 11.07
N ILE A 43 3.00 -7.85 10.85
CA ILE A 43 1.65 -7.48 10.39
C ILE A 43 0.99 -6.51 11.38
N ALA A 44 1.31 -6.59 12.67
CA ALA A 44 0.74 -5.70 13.68
C ALA A 44 1.22 -4.26 13.47
N ASN A 45 2.53 -4.05 13.29
CA ASN A 45 3.08 -2.73 12.99
C ASN A 45 2.64 -2.23 11.61
N THR A 46 2.68 -3.05 10.57
CA THR A 46 2.22 -2.66 9.22
C THR A 46 0.73 -2.29 9.22
N GLY A 47 -0.10 -3.08 9.91
CA GLY A 47 -1.53 -2.82 10.06
C GLY A 47 -1.83 -1.55 10.85
N PHE A 48 -1.04 -1.25 11.89
CA PHE A 48 -1.13 0.01 12.62
C PHE A 48 -0.90 1.21 11.70
N TRP A 49 0.12 1.19 10.84
CA TRP A 49 0.39 2.29 9.92
C TRP A 49 -0.69 2.45 8.84
N LEU A 50 -1.26 1.35 8.34
CA LEU A 50 -2.40 1.40 7.42
C LEU A 50 -3.63 2.01 8.10
N HIS A 51 -3.90 1.65 9.35
CA HIS A 51 -4.98 2.24 10.14
C HIS A 51 -4.78 3.75 10.35
N VAL A 52 -3.55 4.19 10.68
CA VAL A 52 -3.20 5.61 10.81
C VAL A 52 -3.44 6.37 9.50
N GLU A 53 -3.26 5.72 8.35
CA GLU A 53 -3.57 6.28 7.03
C GLU A 53 -5.07 6.26 6.67
N GLY A 54 -5.92 5.80 7.59
CA GLY A 54 -7.38 5.78 7.46
C GLY A 54 -7.91 4.56 6.71
N VAL A 55 -7.11 3.51 6.55
CA VAL A 55 -7.58 2.25 5.94
C VAL A 55 -8.49 1.50 6.92
N ASP A 56 -9.66 1.09 6.45
CA ASP A 56 -10.54 0.21 7.22
C ASP A 56 -9.93 -1.19 7.33
N MET A 57 -9.58 -1.58 8.56
CA MET A 57 -8.89 -2.85 8.82
C MET A 57 -9.78 -4.08 8.60
N GLY A 58 -11.11 -3.95 8.76
CA GLY A 58 -12.04 -5.03 8.48
C GLY A 58 -12.11 -5.34 6.99
N GLN A 59 -12.22 -4.30 6.16
CA GLN A 59 -12.19 -4.42 4.70
C GLN A 59 -10.81 -4.87 4.20
N LEU A 60 -9.72 -4.40 4.81
CA LEU A 60 -8.37 -4.85 4.47
C LEU A 60 -8.19 -6.34 4.74
N ASN A 61 -8.66 -6.84 5.88
CA ASN A 61 -8.59 -8.27 6.21
C ASN A 61 -9.42 -9.11 5.21
N ALA A 62 -10.64 -8.68 4.90
CA ALA A 62 -11.47 -9.35 3.89
C ALA A 62 -10.83 -9.35 2.50
N LEU A 63 -10.19 -8.24 2.10
CA LEU A 63 -9.39 -8.17 0.87
C LEU A 63 -8.24 -9.19 0.91
N CYS A 64 -7.49 -9.26 2.00
CA CYS A 64 -6.37 -10.20 2.12
C CYS A 64 -6.84 -11.66 2.01
N ASP A 65 -7.98 -12.01 2.61
CA ASP A 65 -8.55 -13.35 2.49
C ASP A 65 -8.98 -13.67 1.03
N SER A 66 -9.50 -12.67 0.32
CA SER A 66 -9.81 -12.77 -1.11
C SER A 66 -8.56 -12.91 -2.00
N ILE A 67 -7.49 -12.18 -1.70
CA ILE A 67 -6.20 -12.29 -2.40
C ILE A 67 -5.58 -13.66 -2.15
N LYS A 68 -5.52 -14.09 -0.88
CA LYS A 68 -4.94 -15.38 -0.47
C LYS A 68 -5.63 -16.56 -1.14
N SER A 69 -6.96 -16.50 -1.26
CA SER A 69 -7.77 -17.50 -1.98
C SER A 69 -7.68 -17.41 -3.52
N GLY A 70 -6.99 -16.40 -4.07
CA GLY A 70 -6.79 -16.24 -5.52
C GLY A 70 -8.00 -15.68 -6.26
N LEU A 71 -8.97 -15.11 -5.55
CA LEU A 71 -10.18 -14.55 -6.15
C LEU A 71 -9.94 -13.16 -6.75
N THR A 72 -8.97 -12.41 -6.21
CA THR A 72 -8.62 -11.05 -6.67
C THR A 72 -7.12 -10.80 -6.60
N SER A 73 -6.66 -9.79 -7.32
CA SER A 73 -5.27 -9.30 -7.32
C SER A 73 -4.21 -10.41 -7.47
N PRO A 74 -4.21 -11.13 -8.61
CA PRO A 74 -3.34 -12.28 -8.82
C PRO A 74 -1.84 -11.94 -8.75
N ILE A 75 -1.46 -10.69 -9.04
CA ILE A 75 -0.06 -10.28 -8.91
C ILE A 75 0.30 -10.14 -7.43
N LEU A 76 -0.53 -9.48 -6.63
CA LEU A 76 -0.31 -9.39 -5.17
C LEU A 76 -0.37 -10.76 -4.48
N GLN A 77 -1.23 -11.67 -4.92
CA GLN A 77 -1.26 -13.03 -4.38
C GLN A 77 0.12 -13.71 -4.45
N ARG A 78 0.83 -13.54 -5.56
CA ARG A 78 2.09 -14.25 -5.84
C ARG A 78 3.34 -13.46 -5.47
N PHE A 79 3.30 -12.15 -5.64
CA PHE A 79 4.47 -11.28 -5.60
C PHE A 79 4.37 -10.17 -4.55
N ALA A 80 3.49 -10.30 -3.55
CA ALA A 80 3.35 -9.30 -2.48
C ALA A 80 4.68 -9.02 -1.77
N LEU A 81 5.42 -10.06 -1.37
CA LEU A 81 6.69 -9.90 -0.67
C LEU A 81 7.76 -9.25 -1.56
N TYR A 82 7.92 -9.74 -2.79
CA TYR A 82 8.80 -9.11 -3.76
C TYR A 82 8.48 -7.62 -3.96
N SER A 83 7.19 -7.33 -4.16
CA SER A 83 6.72 -5.97 -4.42
C SER A 83 6.90 -5.06 -3.21
N SER A 84 6.67 -5.56 -1.99
CA SER A 84 6.83 -4.77 -0.76
C SER A 84 8.28 -4.33 -0.57
N ARG A 85 9.25 -5.22 -0.77
CA ARG A 85 10.68 -4.89 -0.70
C ARG A 85 11.04 -3.79 -1.68
N ILE A 86 10.72 -3.97 -2.97
CA ILE A 86 11.05 -2.96 -3.97
C ILE A 86 10.32 -1.62 -3.72
N PHE A 87 9.05 -1.66 -3.30
CA PHE A 87 8.30 -0.44 -2.98
C PHE A 87 8.88 0.30 -1.78
N TYR A 88 9.41 -0.41 -0.77
CA TYR A 88 10.13 0.19 0.34
C TYR A 88 11.37 0.97 -0.13
N HIS A 89 12.22 0.36 -0.96
CA HIS A 89 13.40 1.03 -1.50
C HIS A 89 13.03 2.21 -2.42
N LEU A 90 12.00 2.05 -3.27
CA LEU A 90 11.47 3.14 -4.10
C LEU A 90 10.93 4.29 -3.25
N PHE A 91 10.24 4.00 -2.16
CA PHE A 91 9.77 5.01 -1.20
C PHE A 91 10.96 5.74 -0.57
N ARG A 92 11.99 5.03 -0.09
CA ARG A 92 13.21 5.66 0.45
C ARG A 92 13.87 6.58 -0.56
N TYR A 93 14.00 6.15 -1.81
CA TYR A 93 14.60 6.93 -2.89
C TYR A 93 13.78 8.20 -3.20
N VAL A 94 12.47 8.06 -3.39
CA VAL A 94 11.59 9.22 -3.67
C VAL A 94 11.55 10.19 -2.49
N SER A 95 11.64 9.68 -1.26
CA SER A 95 11.69 10.47 -0.03
C SER A 95 13.08 11.04 0.29
N LYS A 96 14.05 10.90 -0.61
CA LYS A 96 15.43 11.39 -0.46
C LYS A 96 16.18 10.83 0.77
N ARG A 97 15.83 9.61 1.18
CA ARG A 97 16.49 8.88 2.27
C ARG A 97 17.66 8.00 1.79
N ILE A 98 17.70 7.72 0.50
CA ILE A 98 18.80 7.05 -0.21
C ILE A 98 18.97 7.72 -1.57
N ASP A 99 20.14 7.56 -2.16
CA ASP A 99 20.39 8.00 -3.54
C ASP A 99 20.03 6.91 -4.56
N SER A 100 20.27 7.20 -5.84
CA SER A 100 19.97 6.26 -6.93
C SER A 100 20.91 5.06 -6.95
N GLY A 101 22.17 5.22 -6.54
CA GLY A 101 23.14 4.12 -6.51
C GLY A 101 22.78 3.10 -5.44
N ASP A 102 22.43 3.57 -4.24
CA ASP A 102 21.90 2.72 -3.17
C ASP A 102 20.64 1.99 -3.62
N PHE A 103 19.72 2.68 -4.30
CA PHE A 103 18.50 2.07 -4.83
C PHE A 103 18.80 0.97 -5.86
N ASP A 104 19.74 1.21 -6.77
CA ASP A 104 20.10 0.25 -7.82
C ASP A 104 20.70 -1.03 -7.24
N VAL A 105 21.53 -0.91 -6.20
CA VAL A 105 22.11 -2.06 -5.48
C VAL A 105 21.00 -2.90 -4.83
N GLU A 106 20.13 -2.26 -4.06
CA GLU A 106 19.03 -2.93 -3.35
C GLU A 106 18.02 -3.55 -4.31
N PHE A 107 17.71 -2.85 -5.42
CA PHE A 107 16.84 -3.38 -6.47
C PHE A 107 17.42 -4.65 -7.09
N CYS A 108 18.72 -4.66 -7.36
CA CYS A 108 19.41 -5.83 -7.90
C CYS A 108 19.38 -6.99 -6.91
N ASP A 109 19.70 -6.76 -5.64
CA ASP A 109 19.72 -7.81 -4.62
C ASP A 109 18.32 -8.46 -4.47
N GLU A 110 17.29 -7.64 -4.29
CA GLU A 110 15.91 -8.12 -4.17
C GLU A 110 15.39 -8.81 -5.44
N SER A 111 15.86 -8.41 -6.63
CA SER A 111 15.39 -8.96 -7.90
C SER A 111 16.13 -10.23 -8.33
N TYR A 112 17.40 -10.40 -7.96
CA TYR A 112 18.22 -11.51 -8.45
C TYR A 112 18.59 -12.53 -7.37
N CYS A 113 18.53 -12.15 -6.09
CA CYS A 113 18.93 -13.02 -4.98
C CYS A 113 17.74 -13.63 -4.23
N MET A 114 16.53 -13.09 -4.38
CA MET A 114 15.38 -13.54 -3.59
C MET A 114 14.58 -14.67 -4.26
N PRO A 115 14.20 -15.72 -3.51
CA PRO A 115 13.57 -16.92 -4.07
C PRO A 115 12.16 -16.69 -4.63
N TYR A 116 11.50 -15.62 -4.22
CA TYR A 116 10.15 -15.22 -4.64
C TYR A 116 10.16 -14.13 -5.73
N ALA A 117 11.34 -13.67 -6.15
CA ALA A 117 11.45 -12.72 -7.24
C ALA A 117 10.98 -13.39 -8.55
N PRO A 118 10.30 -12.65 -9.43
CA PRO A 118 9.96 -13.19 -10.73
C PRO A 118 11.23 -13.45 -11.54
N LYS A 119 11.23 -14.55 -12.31
CA LYS A 119 12.40 -14.92 -13.14
C LYS A 119 12.70 -13.90 -14.24
N GLU A 120 11.67 -13.23 -14.74
CA GLU A 120 11.75 -12.26 -15.83
C GLU A 120 10.69 -11.16 -15.63
N HIS A 121 10.83 -10.05 -16.37
CA HIS A 121 9.84 -8.97 -16.44
C HIS A 121 9.53 -8.23 -15.12
N HIS A 122 10.53 -8.08 -14.23
CA HIS A 122 10.45 -7.36 -12.95
C HIS A 122 9.64 -6.06 -13.03
N CYS A 123 10.00 -5.16 -13.95
CA CYS A 123 9.33 -3.87 -14.13
C CYS A 123 7.84 -3.99 -14.49
N ALA A 124 7.46 -5.00 -15.27
CA ALA A 124 6.06 -5.21 -15.63
C ALA A 124 5.25 -5.70 -14.42
N ILE A 125 5.82 -6.63 -13.65
CA ILE A 125 5.22 -7.18 -12.42
C ILE A 125 5.07 -6.09 -11.37
N LEU A 126 6.11 -5.30 -11.12
CA LEU A 126 6.06 -4.18 -10.16
C LEU A 126 5.01 -3.13 -10.55
N ARG A 127 4.88 -2.81 -11.85
CA ARG A 127 3.82 -1.90 -12.33
C ARG A 127 2.44 -2.51 -12.12
N ALA A 128 2.26 -3.80 -12.34
CA ALA A 128 0.99 -4.48 -12.13
C ALA A 128 0.64 -4.57 -10.63
N ALA A 129 1.59 -4.95 -9.79
CA ALA A 129 1.45 -4.96 -8.34
C ALA A 129 1.08 -3.59 -7.79
N PHE A 130 1.75 -2.52 -8.27
CA PHE A 130 1.43 -1.16 -7.86
C PHE A 130 0.01 -0.76 -8.28
N ARG A 131 -0.45 -1.17 -9.46
CA ARG A 131 -1.82 -0.90 -9.92
C ARG A 131 -2.86 -1.66 -9.11
N GLU A 132 -2.61 -2.93 -8.77
CA GLU A 132 -3.50 -3.71 -7.90
C GLU A 132 -3.56 -3.10 -6.50
N ALA A 133 -2.40 -2.72 -5.93
CA ALA A 133 -2.33 -2.07 -4.63
C ALA A 133 -3.05 -0.70 -4.63
N GLU A 134 -2.79 0.14 -5.64
CA GLU A 134 -3.46 1.44 -5.79
C GLU A 134 -4.98 1.27 -5.99
N HIS A 135 -5.39 0.32 -6.81
CA HIS A 135 -6.81 0.00 -7.00
C HIS A 135 -7.46 -0.36 -5.67
N ALA A 136 -6.85 -1.28 -4.91
CA ALA A 136 -7.30 -1.67 -3.59
C ALA A 136 -7.43 -0.45 -2.65
N LEU A 137 -6.38 0.38 -2.54
CA LEU A 137 -6.36 1.57 -1.69
C LEU A 137 -7.40 2.65 -2.06
N ILE A 138 -7.80 2.72 -3.33
CA ILE A 138 -8.89 3.60 -3.79
C ILE A 138 -10.25 3.01 -3.42
N THR A 139 -10.40 1.69 -3.49
CA THR A 139 -11.67 1.00 -3.25
C THR A 139 -11.95 0.70 -1.78
N LEU A 140 -10.92 0.53 -0.97
CA LEU A 140 -11.04 0.38 0.47
C LEU A 140 -11.62 1.69 1.00
N GLN A 141 -12.79 1.61 1.64
CA GLN A 141 -13.41 2.78 2.20
C GLN A 141 -12.48 3.36 3.25
N ARG A 142 -12.20 4.65 3.13
CA ARG A 142 -11.49 5.38 4.17
C ARG A 142 -12.52 5.80 5.18
N THR A 143 -12.37 5.32 6.40
CA THR A 143 -13.07 5.96 7.50
C THR A 143 -12.56 7.39 7.55
N THR A 144 -13.42 8.35 7.24
CA THR A 144 -13.20 9.73 7.64
C THR A 144 -13.16 9.69 9.16
N ILE A 145 -11.95 9.57 9.72
CA ILE A 145 -11.73 9.91 11.12
C ILE A 145 -12.10 11.38 11.17
N SER A 146 -13.35 11.65 11.57
CA SER A 146 -13.83 13.00 11.78
C SER A 146 -12.81 13.64 12.70
N LYS A 147 -12.14 14.70 12.23
CA LYS A 147 -11.43 15.63 13.11
C LYS A 147 -12.51 16.07 14.09
N LYS A 148 -12.53 15.48 15.29
CA LYS A 148 -13.39 15.92 16.37
C LYS A 148 -13.25 17.43 16.44
N GLU A 149 -14.31 18.13 16.10
CA GLU A 149 -14.47 19.53 16.43
C GLU A 149 -14.24 19.63 17.94
N THR A 150 -13.23 20.39 18.31
CA THR A 150 -13.01 20.78 19.70
C THR A 150 -14.19 21.68 20.06
N VAL A 151 -15.25 21.09 20.62
CA VAL A 151 -16.33 21.82 21.26
C VAL A 151 -15.74 22.46 22.51
N ALA A 152 -15.29 23.71 22.39
CA ALA A 152 -15.11 24.59 23.51
C ALA A 152 -16.39 25.42 23.65
N ASP A 153 -17.41 24.81 24.25
CA ASP A 153 -18.54 25.55 24.80
C ASP A 153 -18.20 25.87 26.25
N ALA A 154 -17.78 27.10 26.51
CA ALA A 154 -17.63 27.65 27.85
C ALA A 154 -18.23 29.05 27.86
N THR A 155 -19.56 29.10 27.84
CA THR A 155 -20.31 30.30 28.21
C THR A 155 -20.25 30.45 29.73
N HIS A 156 -19.31 31.24 30.24
CA HIS A 156 -19.34 31.69 31.63
C HIS A 156 -20.32 32.85 31.77
N SER A 157 -21.51 32.56 32.30
CA SER A 157 -22.37 33.54 32.95
C SER A 157 -22.39 33.25 34.45
N SER A 158 -21.76 34.11 35.24
CA SER A 158 -22.08 34.42 36.64
C SER A 158 -21.45 35.75 36.99
#